data_AF-A0A1H1NU23-F1
#
_entry.id   AF-A0A1H1NU23-F1
#
_cell.length_a   1.000
_cell.length_b   1.000
_cell.length_c   1.000
_cell.angle_alpha   90.00
_cell.angle_beta   90.00
_cell.angle_gamma   90.00
#
_symmetry.space_group_name_H-M   'P 1'
#
loop_
_entity.id
_entity.type
_entity.pdbx_description
1 polymer ?
#
loop_
_entity_poly.entity_id
_entity_poly.type
_entity_poly.pdbx_seq_one_letter_code
_entity_poly.pdbx_strand_id
1 'polypeptide(L)'
;MSWFADNWFTALQTLAIVSGFAFTCITLRRDARSRRVGNLFQLTAHHHDVWAELFKQPELRRVLSARADLDREPVTDNEALFVGFLILHLSTAHQAIKQGLMDPLDGLGADIRTFFARPVPRAVWQNLRQFQDAGFVAYVEGYFHERAEN
;
A
#
# COMPACT_ATOMS: atom_id res chain seq x y z
N MET A 1 19.27 40.24 41.11
CA MET A 1 18.44 39.07 41.48
C MET A 1 16.94 39.40 41.58
N SER A 2 16.47 40.64 41.42
CA SER A 2 15.05 41.02 41.52
C SER A 2 14.17 40.44 40.41
N TRP A 3 14.67 40.39 39.16
CA TRP A 3 13.89 39.88 38.03
C TRP A 3 13.38 38.44 38.23
N PHE A 4 14.18 37.58 38.87
CA PHE A 4 13.78 36.21 39.13
C PHE A 4 12.71 36.14 40.24
N ALA A 5 12.80 36.97 41.28
CA ALA A 5 11.77 37.03 42.32
C ALA A 5 10.41 37.51 41.76
N ASP A 6 10.44 38.42 40.78
CA ASP A 6 9.21 38.99 40.20
C ASP A 6 8.62 38.13 39.06
N ASN A 7 9.45 37.37 38.34
CA ASN A 7 9.04 36.66 37.12
C ASN A 7 9.16 35.13 37.19
N TRP A 8 9.55 34.54 38.34
CA TRP A 8 9.72 33.07 38.44
C TRP A 8 8.45 32.31 38.06
N PHE A 9 7.28 32.84 38.44
CA PHE A 9 5.99 32.22 38.14
C PHE A 9 5.68 32.29 36.64
N THR A 10 5.92 33.44 36.00
CA THR A 10 5.76 33.60 34.54
C THR A 10 6.75 32.73 33.76
N ALA A 11 7.98 32.60 34.23
CA ALA A 11 8.98 31.70 33.66
C ALA A 11 8.52 30.24 33.77
N LEU A 12 8.00 29.83 34.93
CA LEU A 12 7.46 28.49 35.16
C LEU A 12 6.24 28.21 34.28
N GLN A 13 5.31 29.17 34.16
CA GLN A 13 4.14 29.05 33.27
C GLN A 13 4.56 28.92 31.81
N THR A 14 5.49 29.75 31.35
CA THR A 14 5.99 29.69 29.97
C THR A 14 6.67 28.35 29.72
N LEU A 15 7.49 27.87 30.65
CA LEU A 15 8.12 26.56 30.59
C LEU A 15 7.06 25.45 30.49
N ALA A 16 6.03 25.49 31.33
CA ALA A 16 4.95 24.51 31.32
C ALA A 16 4.18 24.50 30.00
N ILE A 17 3.88 25.67 29.44
CA ILE A 17 3.21 25.81 28.13
C ILE A 17 4.10 25.23 27.01
N VAL A 18 5.37 25.63 26.95
CA VAL A 18 6.31 25.17 25.92
C VAL A 18 6.52 23.65 26.03
N SER A 19 6.71 23.14 27.24
CA SER A 19 6.84 21.69 27.49
C SER A 19 5.55 20.94 27.13
N GLY A 20 4.37 21.49 27.41
CA GLY A 20 3.08 20.91 27.03
C GLY A 20 2.89 20.81 25.51
N PHE A 21 3.28 21.85 24.76
CA PHE A 21 3.26 21.82 23.30
C PHE A 21 4.29 20.84 22.73
N ALA A 22 5.51 20.83 23.26
CA ALA A 22 6.54 19.89 22.84
C ALA A 22 6.11 18.43 23.10
N PHE A 23 5.56 18.16 24.28
CA PHE A 23 5.02 16.85 24.66
C PHE A 23 3.88 16.42 23.74
N THR A 24 2.94 17.32 23.45
CA THR A 24 1.82 17.07 22.52
C THR A 24 2.34 16.75 21.12
N CYS A 25 3.29 17.54 20.60
CA CYS A 25 3.89 17.32 19.30
C CYS A 25 4.60 15.95 19.21
N ILE A 26 5.38 15.59 20.24
CA ILE A 26 6.05 14.28 20.33
C ILE A 26 5.02 13.16 20.39
N THR A 27 3.96 13.30 21.18
CA THR A 27 2.90 12.30 21.34
C THR A 27 2.17 12.08 20.01
N LEU A 28 1.76 13.16 19.33
CA LEU A 28 1.10 13.07 18.02
C LEU A 28 2.00 12.40 16.97
N ARG A 29 3.30 12.72 16.96
CA ARG A 29 4.27 12.08 16.05
C ARG A 29 4.41 10.58 16.34
N ARG A 30 4.50 10.19 17.61
CA ARG A 30 4.61 8.79 18.01
C ARG A 30 3.33 8.01 17.69
N ASP A 31 2.19 8.61 17.95
CA ASP A 31 0.88 8.00 17.66
C ASP A 31 0.67 7.81 16.14
N ALA A 32 1.02 8.82 15.33
CA ALA A 32 1.01 8.68 13.87
C ALA A 32 1.92 7.54 13.40
N ARG A 33 3.14 7.42 13.97
CA ARG A 33 4.06 6.31 13.66
C ARG A 33 3.48 4.95 14.06
N SER A 34 2.86 4.85 15.23
CA SER A 34 2.23 3.62 15.71
C SER A 34 1.10 3.18 14.77
N ARG A 35 0.25 4.13 14.34
CA ARG A 35 -0.82 3.87 13.36
C ARG A 35 -0.27 3.39 12.01
N ARG A 36 0.82 3.98 11.51
CA ARG A 36 1.46 3.53 10.26
C ARG A 36 1.93 2.07 10.36
N VAL A 37 2.57 1.69 11.46
CA VAL A 37 3.03 0.32 11.72
C VAL A 37 1.83 -0.64 11.82
N GLY A 38 0.77 -0.24 12.53
CA GLY A 38 -0.46 -1.02 12.62
C GLY A 38 -1.14 -1.25 11.26
N ASN A 39 -1.23 -0.21 10.43
CA ASN A 39 -1.77 -0.30 9.07
C ASN A 39 -0.95 -1.25 8.20
N LEU A 40 0.38 -1.17 8.27
CA LEU A 40 1.29 -2.08 7.58
C LEU A 40 1.06 -3.54 8.00
N PHE A 41 0.93 -3.82 9.30
CA PHE A 41 0.64 -5.17 9.78
C PHE A 41 -0.72 -5.69 9.31
N GLN A 42 -1.76 -4.87 9.37
CA GLN A 42 -3.09 -5.26 8.89
C GLN A 42 -3.10 -5.54 7.38
N LEU A 43 -2.45 -4.67 6.60
CA LEU A 43 -2.32 -4.88 5.16
C LEU A 43 -1.54 -6.16 4.84
N THR A 44 -0.46 -6.42 5.57
CA THR A 44 0.35 -7.65 5.42
C THR A 44 -0.45 -8.90 5.79
N ALA A 45 -1.28 -8.85 6.84
CA ALA A 45 -2.16 -9.96 7.21
C ALA A 45 -3.19 -10.25 6.09
N HIS A 46 -3.81 -9.20 5.54
CA HIS A 46 -4.73 -9.36 4.39
C HIS A 46 -4.02 -9.95 3.17
N HIS A 47 -2.78 -9.54 2.90
CA HIS A 47 -1.98 -10.14 1.83
C HIS A 47 -1.79 -11.64 2.05
N HIS A 48 -1.36 -12.04 3.25
CA HIS A 48 -1.20 -13.45 3.61
C HIS A 48 -2.49 -14.24 3.42
N ASP A 49 -3.64 -13.71 3.84
CA ASP A 49 -4.94 -14.40 3.71
C ASP A 49 -5.34 -14.60 2.24
N VAL A 50 -5.11 -13.61 1.38
CA VAL A 50 -5.37 -13.73 -0.06
C VAL A 50 -4.46 -14.81 -0.68
N TRP A 51 -3.17 -14.81 -0.36
CA TRP A 51 -2.25 -15.82 -0.89
C TRP A 51 -2.45 -17.21 -0.31
N ALA A 52 -2.90 -17.32 0.94
CA ALA A 52 -3.28 -18.59 1.54
C ALA A 52 -4.38 -19.29 0.74
N GLU A 53 -5.25 -18.54 0.07
CA GLU A 53 -6.30 -19.10 -0.78
C GLU A 53 -5.74 -19.79 -2.03
N LEU A 54 -4.66 -19.26 -2.60
CA LEU A 54 -3.95 -19.90 -3.73
C LEU A 54 -3.38 -21.27 -3.36
N PHE A 55 -3.01 -21.47 -2.10
CA PHE A 55 -2.56 -22.77 -1.60
C PHE A 55 -3.70 -23.79 -1.45
N LYS A 56 -4.92 -23.31 -1.18
CA LYS A 56 -6.12 -24.16 -1.02
C LYS A 56 -6.80 -24.47 -2.36
N GLN A 57 -6.72 -23.56 -3.33
CA GLN A 57 -7.40 -23.61 -4.61
C GLN A 57 -6.39 -23.79 -5.76
N PRO A 58 -5.99 -25.03 -6.10
CA PRO A 58 -5.00 -25.29 -7.15
C PRO A 58 -5.41 -24.74 -8.53
N GLU A 59 -6.70 -24.55 -8.79
CA GLU A 59 -7.26 -23.92 -10.00
C GLU A 59 -6.77 -22.48 -10.20
N LEU A 60 -6.46 -21.75 -9.12
CA LEU A 60 -5.99 -20.37 -9.19
C LEU A 60 -4.49 -20.26 -9.54
N ARG A 61 -3.73 -21.37 -9.50
CA ARG A 61 -2.28 -21.36 -9.76
C ARG A 61 -1.91 -20.83 -11.14
N ARG A 62 -2.82 -20.96 -12.10
CA ARG A 62 -2.62 -20.48 -13.48
C ARG A 62 -2.44 -18.95 -13.54
N VAL A 63 -2.95 -18.20 -12.57
CA VAL A 63 -2.73 -16.75 -12.41
C VAL A 63 -1.24 -16.39 -12.38
N LEU A 64 -0.39 -17.26 -11.81
CA LEU A 64 1.05 -17.06 -11.73
C LEU A 64 1.83 -17.57 -12.95
N SER A 65 1.19 -18.33 -13.84
CA SER A 65 1.85 -18.94 -14.98
C SER A 65 2.17 -17.90 -16.05
N ALA A 66 3.45 -17.79 -16.45
CA ALA A 66 3.84 -16.99 -17.62
C ALA A 66 3.45 -17.64 -18.96
N ARG A 67 3.02 -18.91 -18.94
CA ARG A 67 2.71 -19.72 -20.13
C ARG A 67 1.21 -19.99 -20.29
N ALA A 68 0.36 -19.30 -19.54
CA ALA A 68 -1.08 -19.43 -19.71
C ALA A 68 -1.48 -18.98 -21.11
N ASP A 69 -2.18 -19.84 -21.85
CA ASP A 69 -2.69 -19.58 -23.18
C ASP A 69 -4.18 -19.24 -23.09
N LEU A 70 -4.48 -17.93 -23.15
CA LEU A 70 -5.84 -17.42 -22.98
C LEU A 70 -6.73 -17.63 -24.21
N ASP A 71 -6.15 -17.93 -25.38
CA ASP A 71 -6.92 -18.23 -26.60
C ASP A 71 -7.51 -19.64 -26.52
N ARG A 72 -6.77 -20.57 -25.92
CA ARG A 72 -7.23 -21.95 -25.70
C ARG A 72 -8.08 -22.10 -24.44
N GLU A 73 -7.68 -21.43 -23.36
CA GLU A 73 -8.34 -21.56 -22.08
C GLU A 73 -8.54 -20.17 -21.47
N PRO A 74 -9.71 -19.54 -21.70
CA PRO A 74 -9.97 -18.17 -21.28
C PRO A 74 -9.88 -18.01 -19.76
N VAL A 75 -9.73 -16.76 -19.32
CA VAL A 75 -9.74 -16.41 -17.88
C VAL A 75 -11.06 -16.88 -17.27
N THR A 76 -10.97 -17.66 -16.20
CA THR A 76 -12.14 -18.13 -15.46
C THR A 76 -12.65 -17.05 -14.51
N ASP A 77 -13.92 -17.14 -14.11
CA ASP A 77 -14.52 -16.21 -13.16
C ASP A 77 -13.77 -16.17 -11.82
N ASN A 78 -13.33 -17.33 -11.32
CA ASN A 78 -12.58 -17.43 -10.08
C ASN A 78 -11.23 -16.71 -10.15
N GLU A 79 -10.51 -16.83 -11.28
CA GLU A 79 -9.26 -16.10 -11.48
C GLU A 79 -9.49 -14.60 -11.64
N ALA A 80 -10.55 -14.20 -12.35
CA ALA A 80 -10.91 -12.80 -12.51
C ALA A 80 -11.23 -12.15 -11.16
N LEU A 81 -12.02 -12.83 -10.32
CA LEU A 81 -12.33 -12.40 -8.96
C LEU A 81 -11.07 -12.32 -8.09
N PHE A 82 -10.24 -13.36 -8.10
CA PHE A 82 -9.00 -13.42 -7.32
C PHE A 82 -8.03 -12.28 -7.70
N VAL A 83 -7.79 -12.08 -9.00
CA VAL A 83 -6.95 -10.98 -9.48
C VAL A 83 -7.61 -9.62 -9.16
N GLY A 84 -8.93 -9.52 -9.24
CA GLY A 84 -9.68 -8.33 -8.83
C GLY A 84 -9.41 -7.96 -7.37
N PHE A 85 -9.42 -8.93 -6.46
CA PHE A 85 -9.07 -8.70 -5.05
C PHE A 85 -7.62 -8.25 -4.88
N LEU A 86 -6.67 -8.82 -5.63
CA LEU A 86 -5.27 -8.38 -5.60
C LEU A 86 -5.11 -6.94 -6.11
N ILE A 87 -5.83 -6.56 -7.17
CA ILE A 87 -5.83 -5.19 -7.69
C ILE A 87 -6.43 -4.21 -6.67
N LEU A 88 -7.55 -4.57 -6.02
CA LEU A 88 -8.16 -3.77 -4.97
C LEU A 88 -7.23 -3.60 -3.76
N HIS A 89 -6.53 -4.66 -3.38
CA HIS A 89 -5.55 -4.61 -2.30
C HIS A 89 -4.39 -3.66 -2.66
N LEU A 90 -3.87 -3.76 -3.89
CA LEU A 90 -2.82 -2.89 -4.38
C LEU A 90 -3.27 -1.42 -4.46
N SER A 91 -4.51 -1.15 -4.88
CA SER A 91 -5.04 0.22 -4.94
C SER A 91 -5.18 0.83 -3.55
N THR A 92 -5.62 0.03 -2.57
CA THR A 92 -5.70 0.42 -1.16
C THR A 92 -4.31 0.71 -0.59
N ALA A 93 -3.32 -0.15 -0.87
CA ALA A 93 -1.94 0.06 -0.48
C ALA A 93 -1.36 1.35 -1.07
N HIS A 94 -1.56 1.57 -2.37
CA HIS A 94 -1.13 2.78 -3.05
C HIS A 94 -1.77 4.04 -2.45
N GLN A 95 -3.06 4.02 -2.13
CA GLN A 95 -3.74 5.15 -1.49
C GLN A 95 -3.18 5.42 -0.09
N ALA A 96 -2.92 4.38 0.71
CA ALA A 96 -2.30 4.53 2.02
C ALA A 96 -0.89 5.14 1.94
N ILE A 97 -0.06 4.68 0.98
CA ILE A 97 1.28 5.23 0.73
C ILE A 97 1.17 6.70 0.30
N LYS A 98 0.29 7.02 -0.66
CA LYS A 98 0.08 8.39 -1.16
C LYS A 98 -0.34 9.36 -0.05
N GLN A 99 -1.12 8.89 0.93
CA GLN A 99 -1.55 9.68 2.09
C GLN A 99 -0.52 9.70 3.23
N GLY A 100 0.64 9.04 3.07
CA GLY A 100 1.65 8.93 4.12
C GLY A 100 1.18 8.12 5.32
N LEU A 101 0.23 7.21 5.15
CA LEU A 101 -0.26 6.29 6.18
C LEU A 101 0.57 5.01 6.25
N MET A 102 1.47 4.81 5.29
CA MET A 102 2.35 3.66 5.18
C MET A 102 3.58 4.09 4.38
N ASP A 103 4.75 3.56 4.73
CA ASP A 103 5.95 3.74 3.92
C ASP A 103 5.90 2.79 2.70
N PRO A 104 6.46 3.16 1.54
CA PRO A 104 6.55 2.28 0.39
C PRO A 104 7.22 0.94 0.74
N LEU A 105 6.67 -0.17 0.27
CA LEU A 105 7.27 -1.49 0.43
C LEU A 105 8.48 -1.63 -0.52
N ASP A 106 9.61 -2.09 0.02
CA ASP A 106 10.78 -2.44 -0.78
C ASP A 106 10.43 -3.52 -1.80
N GLY A 107 10.85 -3.36 -3.05
CA GLY A 107 10.59 -4.34 -4.11
C GLY A 107 9.18 -4.30 -4.72
N LEU A 108 8.25 -3.49 -4.19
CA LEU A 108 6.86 -3.43 -4.67
C LEU A 108 6.75 -3.18 -6.20
N GLY A 109 7.61 -2.31 -6.74
CA GLY A 109 7.63 -2.05 -8.18
C GLY A 109 8.03 -3.28 -9.03
N ALA A 110 8.92 -4.14 -8.51
CA ALA A 110 9.28 -5.39 -9.17
C ALA A 110 8.14 -6.42 -9.10
N ASP A 111 7.42 -6.46 -7.98
CA ASP A 111 6.24 -7.32 -7.81
C ASP A 111 5.11 -6.91 -8.74
N ILE A 112 4.77 -5.62 -8.80
CA ILE A 112 3.76 -5.07 -9.73
C ILE A 112 4.12 -5.48 -11.16
N ARG A 113 5.36 -5.22 -11.58
CA ARG A 113 5.83 -5.56 -12.93
C ARG A 113 5.73 -7.05 -13.21
N THR A 114 6.19 -7.89 -12.28
CA THR A 114 6.23 -9.34 -12.46
C THR A 114 4.84 -9.95 -12.51
N PHE A 115 3.92 -9.43 -11.69
CA PHE A 115 2.53 -9.88 -11.61
C PHE A 115 1.75 -9.51 -12.88
N PHE A 116 1.76 -8.23 -13.27
CA PHE A 116 1.02 -7.77 -14.46
C PHE A 116 1.69 -8.16 -15.79
N ALA A 117 2.90 -8.71 -15.77
CA ALA A 117 3.50 -9.36 -16.93
C ALA A 117 2.89 -10.75 -17.24
N ARG A 118 2.12 -11.33 -16.31
CA ARG A 118 1.47 -12.64 -16.50
C ARG A 118 0.19 -12.50 -17.33
N PRO A 119 -0.15 -13.47 -18.21
CA PRO A 119 -1.29 -13.37 -19.11
C PRO A 119 -2.62 -13.09 -18.38
N VAL A 120 -2.94 -13.88 -17.35
CA VAL A 120 -4.21 -13.75 -16.61
C VAL A 120 -4.33 -12.39 -15.90
N PRO A 121 -3.37 -11.96 -15.04
CA PRO A 121 -3.38 -10.60 -14.48
C PRO A 121 -3.45 -9.48 -15.50
N ARG A 122 -2.72 -9.60 -16.62
CA ARG A 122 -2.72 -8.61 -17.69
C ARG A 122 -4.11 -8.47 -18.32
N ALA A 123 -4.74 -9.59 -18.65
CA ALA A 123 -6.07 -9.60 -19.27
C ALA A 123 -7.13 -9.00 -18.33
N VAL A 124 -7.11 -9.39 -17.04
CA VAL A 124 -8.03 -8.84 -16.03
C VAL A 124 -7.79 -7.33 -15.84
N TRP A 125 -6.53 -6.87 -15.82
CA TRP A 125 -6.21 -5.43 -15.72
C TRP A 125 -6.80 -4.62 -16.88
N GLN A 126 -6.70 -5.12 -18.12
CA GLN A 126 -7.25 -4.42 -19.28
C GLN A 126 -8.75 -4.16 -19.15
N ASN A 127 -9.48 -5.10 -18.54
CA ASN A 127 -10.92 -4.98 -18.31
C ASN A 127 -11.25 -4.08 -17.11
N LEU A 128 -10.48 -4.19 -16.02
CA LEU A 128 -10.78 -3.50 -14.75
C LEU A 128 -10.26 -2.06 -14.67
N ARG A 129 -9.18 -1.70 -15.40
CA ARG A 129 -8.53 -0.38 -15.26
C ARG A 129 -9.46 0.81 -15.50
N GLN A 130 -10.49 0.65 -16.33
CA GLN A 130 -11.48 1.69 -16.61
C GLN A 130 -12.33 2.07 -15.39
N PHE A 131 -12.40 1.19 -14.39
CA PHE A 131 -13.14 1.40 -13.14
C PHE A 131 -12.25 1.88 -11.99
N GLN A 132 -10.95 2.06 -12.23
CA GLN A 132 -9.97 2.45 -11.23
C GLN A 132 -9.71 3.96 -11.25
N ASP A 133 -9.22 4.51 -10.12
CA ASP A 133 -8.77 5.90 -10.04
C ASP A 133 -7.63 6.16 -11.03
N ALA A 134 -7.67 7.30 -11.73
CA ALA A 134 -6.70 7.64 -12.77
C ALA A 134 -5.26 7.71 -12.25
N GLY A 135 -5.06 8.16 -11.00
CA GLY A 135 -3.75 8.19 -10.38
C GLY A 135 -3.20 6.78 -10.10
N PHE A 136 -4.07 5.86 -9.69
CA PHE A 136 -3.69 4.45 -9.53
C PHE A 136 -3.39 3.77 -10.87
N VAL A 137 -4.17 4.05 -11.91
CA VAL A 137 -3.89 3.52 -13.26
C VAL A 137 -2.52 3.98 -13.74
N ALA A 138 -2.21 5.28 -13.63
CA ALA A 138 -0.91 5.83 -14.02
C ALA A 138 0.25 5.20 -13.21
N TYR A 139 0.04 4.97 -11.91
CA TYR A 139 1.02 4.29 -11.06
C TYR A 139 1.33 2.87 -11.53
N VAL A 140 0.31 2.05 -11.81
CA VAL A 140 0.51 0.67 -12.30
C VAL A 140 1.12 0.64 -13.70
N GLU A 141 0.58 1.44 -14.63
CA GLU A 141 1.02 1.45 -16.03
C GLU A 141 2.43 2.04 -16.22
N GLY A 142 2.89 2.87 -15.28
CA GLY A 142 4.27 3.34 -15.22
C GLY A 142 5.28 2.20 -15.16
N TYR A 143 4.94 1.09 -14.50
CA TYR A 143 5.81 -0.10 -14.42
C TYR A 143 5.79 -0.98 -15.68
N PHE A 144 4.91 -0.71 -16.65
CA PHE A 144 4.86 -1.48 -17.90
C PHE A 144 5.90 -1.02 -18.92
N HIS A 145 6.27 0.26 -18.89
CA HIS A 145 7.07 0.91 -19.93
C HIS A 145 8.60 0.70 -19.77
N GLU A 146 9.08 0.29 -18.60
CA GLU A 146 10.52 0.01 -18.34
C GLU A 146 11.08 -1.25 -19.05
N ARG A 147 10.33 -1.90 -19.96
CA ARG A 147 10.85 -3.02 -20.80
C ARG A 147 11.22 -2.64 -22.23
N ALA A 148 11.02 -1.39 -22.66
CA ALA A 148 11.24 -1.02 -24.07
C ALA A 148 12.67 -0.58 -24.43
N GLU A 149 13.59 -0.44 -23.45
CA GLU A 149 14.92 0.16 -23.69
C GLU A 149 16.12 -0.70 -23.24
N ASN A 150 16.02 -2.03 -23.29
CA ASN A 150 17.20 -2.91 -23.18
C ASN A 150 17.15 -4.05 -24.20
#